data_AF-A0A9E1Y6F1-F1
#
_entry.id   AF-A0A9E1Y6F1-F1
#
_cell.length_a   1.000
_cell.length_b   1.000
_cell.length_c   1.000
_cell.angle_alpha   90.00
_cell.angle_beta   90.00
_cell.angle_gamma   90.00
#
_symmetry.space_group_name_H-M   'P 1'
#
loop_
_entity.id
_entity.type
_entity.pdbx_description
1 polymer ?
#
loop_
_entity_poly.entity_id
_entity_poly.type
_entity_poly.pdbx_seq_one_letter_code
_entity_poly.pdbx_strand_id
1 'polypeptide(L)'
;VEYLDEDNNKLIVETTTSWCFVGEGLRLSMELFGPEYSMFVNTLDPDLKVFFSRKVTGTEGEDLVEKQNAESGGMPVVSNEAEVYGYTAENRHMVESFLAGKRPEENFDDGLEVTYLLMAAYMSAEQGKTIKLPNKEIETFIPAVARGEWNPKG
;
A
#
# COMPACT_ATOMS: atom_id res chain seq x y z
N VAL A 1 0.40 -10.42 9.88
CA VAL A 1 1.53 -11.35 9.65
C VAL A 1 2.45 -11.28 10.85
N GLU A 2 2.98 -12.41 11.31
CA GLU A 2 3.90 -12.45 12.45
C GLU A 2 5.30 -12.84 11.93
N TYR A 3 6.32 -12.10 12.36
CA TYR A 3 7.73 -12.36 12.05
C TYR A 3 8.54 -12.46 13.34
N LEU A 4 9.77 -12.92 13.21
CA LEU A 4 10.81 -12.81 14.23
C LEU A 4 11.91 -11.91 13.70
N ASP A 5 12.38 -10.97 14.51
CA ASP A 5 13.60 -10.22 14.22
C ASP A 5 14.86 -11.06 14.47
N GLU A 6 16.03 -10.45 14.28
CA GLU A 6 17.34 -11.10 14.48
C GLU A 6 17.57 -11.59 15.92
N ASP A 7 16.87 -10.99 16.90
CA ASP A 7 16.96 -11.31 18.32
C ASP A 7 15.83 -12.25 18.80
N ASN A 8 15.02 -12.78 17.89
CA ASN A 8 13.80 -13.57 18.15
C ASN A 8 12.67 -12.83 18.87
N ASN A 9 12.61 -11.50 18.79
CA ASN A 9 11.44 -10.77 19.22
C ASN A 9 10.32 -10.91 18.19
N LYS A 10 9.09 -11.03 18.68
CA LYS A 10 7.92 -11.13 17.81
C LYS A 10 7.57 -9.78 17.22
N LEU A 11 7.55 -9.70 15.89
CA LEU A 11 7.05 -8.57 15.13
C LEU A 11 5.65 -8.90 14.59
N ILE A 12 4.75 -7.92 14.62
CA ILE A 12 3.41 -8.05 14.07
C ILE A 12 3.21 -6.95 13.03
N VAL A 13 2.81 -7.37 11.83
CA VAL A 13 2.47 -6.48 10.72
C VAL A 13 1.01 -6.63 10.39
N GLU A 14 0.27 -5.52 10.37
CA GLU A 14 -1.09 -5.45 9.86
C GLU A 14 -1.10 -4.64 8.56
N THR A 15 -1.92 -5.05 7.61
CA THR A 15 -2.08 -4.34 6.34
C THR A 15 -3.53 -4.41 5.92
N THR A 16 -4.11 -3.25 5.61
CA THR A 16 -5.46 -3.12 5.09
C THR A 16 -5.43 -2.33 3.81
N THR A 17 -6.21 -2.76 2.82
CA THR A 17 -6.42 -2.03 1.56
C THR A 17 -7.91 -1.96 1.25
N SER A 18 -8.35 -0.85 0.66
CA SER A 18 -9.75 -0.65 0.29
C SER A 18 -9.86 0.22 -0.95
N TRP A 19 -10.70 -0.23 -1.88
CA TRP A 19 -11.10 0.54 -3.06
C TRP A 19 -12.43 1.28 -2.87
N CYS A 20 -13.03 1.13 -1.69
CA CYS A 20 -14.30 1.78 -1.33
C CYS A 20 -14.10 2.96 -0.36
N PHE A 21 -12.86 3.44 -0.23
CA PHE A 21 -12.59 4.63 0.58
C PHE A 21 -13.18 5.86 -0.11
N VAL A 22 -14.05 6.57 0.60
CA VAL A 22 -14.60 7.86 0.16
C VAL A 22 -14.03 8.93 1.08
N GLY A 23 -13.12 9.74 0.54
CA GLY A 23 -12.37 10.73 1.30
C GLY A 23 -11.54 11.62 0.38
N GLU A 24 -10.77 12.52 0.97
CA GLU A 24 -9.89 13.41 0.22
C GLU A 24 -8.71 12.60 -0.34
N GLY A 25 -8.57 12.48 -1.67
CA GLY A 25 -7.39 11.89 -2.33
C GLY A 25 -7.07 10.42 -1.97
N LEU A 26 -5.82 10.02 -2.26
CA LEU A 26 -5.26 8.71 -1.94
C LEU A 26 -4.71 8.68 -0.51
N ARG A 27 -5.26 7.80 0.33
CA ARG A 27 -4.80 7.60 1.71
C ARG A 27 -3.77 6.49 1.81
N LEU A 28 -2.54 6.86 2.14
CA LEU A 28 -1.51 5.95 2.62
C LEU A 28 -1.24 6.29 4.09
N SER A 29 -1.35 5.29 4.95
CA SER A 29 -1.20 5.43 6.40
C SER A 29 -0.32 4.32 6.91
N MET A 30 0.74 4.66 7.64
CA MET A 30 1.66 3.72 8.25
C MET A 30 1.87 4.10 9.71
N GLU A 31 1.87 3.09 10.58
CA GLU A 31 2.15 3.25 12.00
C GLU A 31 3.18 2.20 12.40
N LEU A 32 4.18 2.62 13.18
CA LEU A 32 5.22 1.76 13.71
C LEU A 32 5.35 2.03 15.20
N PHE A 33 5.39 0.95 15.98
CA PHE A 33 5.52 0.99 17.43
C PHE A 33 6.69 0.13 17.87
N GLY A 34 7.61 0.72 18.63
CA GLY A 34 8.67 0.02 19.35
C GLY A 34 8.55 0.24 20.86
N PRO A 35 9.38 -0.44 21.67
CA PRO A 35 9.32 -0.33 23.13
C PRO A 35 9.46 1.11 23.66
N GLU A 36 10.19 1.96 22.95
CA GLU A 36 10.52 3.33 23.37
C GLU A 36 10.30 4.37 22.26
N TYR A 37 9.62 4.00 21.16
CA TYR A 37 9.39 4.91 20.04
C TYR A 37 8.10 4.61 19.30
N SER A 38 7.57 5.62 18.63
CA SER A 38 6.48 5.49 17.68
C SER A 38 6.73 6.38 16.46
N MET A 39 6.23 5.94 15.31
CA MET A 39 6.31 6.68 14.05
C MET A 39 4.96 6.58 13.34
N PHE A 40 4.54 7.69 12.74
CA PHE A 40 3.30 7.82 12.00
C PHE A 40 3.58 8.51 10.67
N VAL A 41 3.01 7.98 9.60
CA VAL A 41 3.01 8.61 8.27
C VAL A 41 1.56 8.59 7.77
N ASN A 42 1.06 9.74 7.30
CA ASN A 42 -0.26 9.85 6.71
C ASN A 42 -0.25 10.86 5.56
N THR A 43 -0.53 10.41 4.34
CA THR A 43 -0.52 11.28 3.16
C THR A 43 -1.68 12.27 3.12
N LEU A 44 -2.74 12.04 3.91
CA LEU A 44 -3.88 12.97 4.04
C LEU A 44 -3.71 13.96 5.20
N ASP A 45 -2.57 13.95 5.87
CA ASP A 45 -2.19 14.99 6.81
C ASP A 45 -0.98 15.81 6.31
N PRO A 46 -1.11 16.48 5.14
CA PRO A 46 0.00 17.30 4.62
C PRO A 46 0.12 18.62 5.39
N ASP A 47 1.30 19.23 5.29
CA ASP A 47 1.59 20.56 5.84
C ASP A 47 0.67 21.65 5.27
N LEU A 48 0.26 21.52 4.00
CA LEU A 48 -0.61 22.48 3.31
C LEU A 48 -1.98 21.89 3.02
N LYS A 49 -3.02 22.59 3.50
CA LYS A 49 -4.42 22.27 3.26
C LYS A 49 -5.14 23.50 2.69
N VAL A 50 -6.00 23.29 1.71
CA VAL A 50 -6.85 24.34 1.11
C VAL A 50 -8.30 23.98 1.35
N PHE A 51 -9.14 24.97 1.66
CA PHE A 51 -10.57 24.75 1.84
C PHE A 51 -11.38 25.48 0.78
N PHE A 52 -12.27 24.77 0.09
CA PHE A 52 -13.21 25.34 -0.86
C PHE A 52 -14.62 25.46 -0.25
N SER A 53 -15.14 26.68 -0.25
CA SER A 53 -16.53 26.95 0.15
C SER A 53 -17.51 26.50 -0.94
N ARG A 54 -18.78 26.31 -0.57
CA ARG A 54 -19.89 25.84 -1.44
C ARG A 54 -20.19 26.66 -2.70
N LYS A 55 -19.48 27.78 -2.93
CA LYS A 55 -19.66 28.62 -4.12
C LYS A 55 -18.76 28.22 -5.29
N VAL A 56 -17.87 27.25 -5.12
CA VAL A 56 -17.06 26.69 -6.21
C VAL A 56 -17.89 25.59 -6.89
N THR A 57 -18.02 25.66 -8.21
CA THR A 57 -18.81 24.73 -9.02
C THR A 57 -17.93 24.20 -10.16
N GLY A 58 -17.77 22.88 -10.27
CA GLY A 58 -17.07 22.19 -11.36
C GLY A 58 -18.04 21.64 -12.40
N THR A 59 -17.52 21.11 -13.51
CA THR A 59 -18.32 20.32 -14.46
C THR A 59 -18.12 18.84 -14.12
N GLU A 60 -19.20 18.11 -13.81
CA GLU A 60 -19.14 16.67 -13.49
C GLU A 60 -18.42 15.89 -14.61
N GLY A 61 -17.43 15.07 -14.26
CA GLY A 61 -16.82 14.08 -15.17
C GLY A 61 -15.32 14.22 -15.46
N GLU A 62 -14.62 15.26 -14.97
CA GLU A 62 -13.15 15.33 -14.95
C GLU A 62 -12.53 14.88 -13.61
N ASP A 63 -13.34 14.29 -12.73
CA ASP A 63 -12.91 13.82 -11.43
C ASP A 63 -12.18 12.48 -11.57
N LEU A 64 -10.85 12.55 -11.62
CA LEU A 64 -9.99 11.41 -11.29
C LEU A 64 -10.34 10.91 -9.89
N VAL A 65 -9.96 9.67 -9.55
CA VAL A 65 -10.20 9.08 -8.20
C VAL A 65 -9.74 10.04 -7.08
N GLU A 66 -8.70 10.84 -7.33
CA GLU A 66 -8.15 11.87 -6.43
C GLU A 66 -9.05 13.11 -6.23
N LYS A 67 -9.96 13.40 -7.16
CA LYS A 67 -10.75 14.65 -7.24
C LYS A 67 -12.24 14.47 -6.91
N GLN A 68 -12.67 13.30 -6.43
CA GLN A 68 -14.09 13.05 -6.11
C GLN A 68 -14.71 14.04 -5.10
N ASN A 69 -13.90 14.74 -4.30
CA ASN A 69 -14.36 15.79 -3.38
C ASN A 69 -14.05 17.22 -3.87
N ALA A 70 -13.78 17.43 -5.16
CA ALA A 70 -13.20 18.69 -5.64
C ALA A 70 -14.12 19.91 -5.65
N GLU A 71 -15.41 19.72 -5.39
CA GLU A 71 -16.40 20.79 -5.47
C GLU A 71 -16.62 21.51 -4.12
N SER A 72 -16.38 20.84 -2.98
CA SER A 72 -16.46 21.48 -1.67
C SER A 72 -15.79 20.66 -0.57
N GLY A 73 -15.10 21.33 0.36
CA GLY A 73 -14.43 20.67 1.49
C GLY A 73 -12.95 21.02 1.64
N GLY A 74 -12.27 20.27 2.50
CA GLY A 74 -10.82 20.31 2.60
C GLY A 74 -10.17 19.62 1.40
N MET A 75 -9.05 20.16 0.96
CA MET A 75 -8.19 19.56 -0.04
C MET A 75 -6.78 19.46 0.51
N PRO A 76 -6.23 18.24 0.62
CA PRO A 76 -4.82 18.06 0.90
C PRO A 76 -4.03 18.48 -0.33
N VAL A 77 -2.97 19.26 -0.13
CA VAL A 77 -2.08 19.65 -1.23
C VAL A 77 -0.82 18.83 -1.15
N VAL A 78 -0.55 18.07 -2.20
CA VAL A 78 0.72 17.35 -2.38
C VAL A 78 1.64 18.22 -3.22
N SER A 79 2.65 18.83 -2.60
CA SER A 79 3.51 19.83 -3.25
C SER A 79 4.35 19.24 -4.39
N ASN A 80 4.84 18.01 -4.23
CA ASN A 80 5.53 17.26 -5.25
C ASN A 80 5.21 15.77 -5.08
N GLU A 81 4.19 15.29 -5.79
CA GLU A 81 3.71 13.92 -5.68
C GLU A 81 4.79 12.87 -5.96
N ALA A 82 5.61 13.10 -6.99
CA ALA A 82 6.66 12.16 -7.38
C ALA A 82 7.80 12.05 -6.35
N GLU A 83 7.95 13.04 -5.49
CA GLU A 83 8.91 13.02 -4.40
C GLU A 83 8.28 12.47 -3.12
N VAL A 84 7.04 12.88 -2.80
CA VAL A 84 6.29 12.40 -1.64
C VAL A 84 6.05 10.89 -1.71
N TYR A 85 5.79 10.34 -2.90
CA TYR A 85 5.62 8.91 -3.10
C TYR A 85 6.94 8.16 -3.38
N GLY A 86 8.08 8.85 -3.34
CA GLY A 86 9.41 8.22 -3.39
C GLY A 86 9.92 7.86 -4.79
N TYR A 87 9.11 7.96 -5.85
CA TYR A 87 9.49 7.57 -7.22
C TYR A 87 10.80 8.23 -7.70
N THR A 88 11.05 9.48 -7.30
CA THR A 88 12.28 10.20 -7.68
C THR A 88 13.52 9.55 -7.08
N ALA A 89 13.46 9.14 -5.81
CA ALA A 89 14.57 8.49 -5.11
C ALA A 89 14.75 7.05 -5.61
N GLU A 90 13.66 6.31 -5.78
CA GLU A 90 13.65 4.94 -6.32
C GLU A 90 14.31 4.89 -7.70
N ASN A 91 13.86 5.72 -8.64
CA ASN A 91 14.41 5.75 -10.00
C ASN A 91 15.90 6.13 -10.01
N ARG A 92 16.31 7.08 -9.15
CA ARG A 92 17.72 7.45 -9.02
C ARG A 92 18.55 6.26 -8.55
N HIS A 93 18.12 5.57 -7.50
CA HIS A 93 18.81 4.40 -6.95
C HIS A 93 18.98 3.29 -8.00
N MET A 94 17.93 3.01 -8.77
CA MET A 94 17.97 2.00 -9.82
C MET A 94 18.97 2.38 -10.94
N VAL A 95 18.97 3.63 -11.37
CA VAL A 95 19.92 4.13 -12.38
C VAL A 95 21.35 4.09 -11.86
N GLU A 96 21.59 4.54 -10.63
CA GLU A 96 22.93 4.52 -10.02
C GLU A 96 23.46 3.09 -9.84
N SER A 97 22.61 2.17 -9.36
CA SER A 97 22.93 0.75 -9.24
C SER A 97 23.30 0.14 -10.59
N PHE A 98 22.51 0.44 -11.63
CA PHE A 98 22.78 -0.01 -12.99
C PHE A 98 24.12 0.51 -13.53
N LEU A 99 24.38 1.81 -13.40
CA LEU A 99 25.64 2.42 -13.83
C LEU A 99 26.86 1.87 -13.08
N ALA A 100 26.70 1.53 -11.80
CA ALA A 100 27.74 0.94 -10.98
C ALA A 100 27.94 -0.56 -11.22
N GLY A 101 27.09 -1.21 -12.02
CA GLY A 101 27.09 -2.67 -12.21
C GLY A 101 26.80 -3.43 -10.91
N LYS A 102 26.03 -2.84 -10.00
CA LYS A 102 25.66 -3.43 -8.70
C LYS A 102 24.19 -3.84 -8.73
N ARG A 103 23.87 -4.91 -8.00
CA ARG A 103 22.49 -5.30 -7.76
C ARG A 103 21.84 -4.24 -6.86
N PRO A 104 20.64 -3.72 -7.20
CA PRO A 104 19.91 -2.81 -6.33
C PRO A 104 19.49 -3.52 -5.03
N GLU A 105 19.29 -2.72 -3.99
CA GLU A 105 18.85 -3.20 -2.67
C GLU A 105 17.55 -3.98 -2.77
N GLU A 106 16.53 -3.40 -3.42
CA GLU A 106 15.25 -4.06 -3.70
C GLU A 106 15.23 -4.59 -5.14
N ASN A 107 14.74 -5.82 -5.32
CA ASN A 107 14.83 -6.52 -6.58
C ASN A 107 13.71 -7.58 -6.72
N PHE A 108 13.80 -8.44 -7.75
CA PHE A 108 12.76 -9.42 -8.02
C PHE A 108 12.59 -10.51 -6.96
N ASP A 109 13.61 -10.79 -6.14
CA ASP A 109 13.49 -11.73 -5.03
C ASP A 109 12.54 -11.17 -3.97
N ASP A 110 12.61 -9.87 -3.67
CA ASP A 110 11.69 -9.19 -2.76
C ASP A 110 10.25 -9.21 -3.32
N GLY A 111 10.10 -8.96 -4.63
CA GLY A 111 8.82 -9.06 -5.32
C GLY A 111 8.21 -10.47 -5.27
N LEU A 112 9.05 -11.52 -5.30
CA LEU A 112 8.62 -12.90 -5.13
C LEU A 112 8.10 -13.15 -3.70
N GLU A 113 8.81 -12.66 -2.68
CA GLU A 113 8.38 -12.79 -1.27
C GLU A 113 7.06 -12.06 -1.00
N VAL A 114 6.89 -10.85 -1.54
CA VAL A 114 5.61 -10.11 -1.47
C VAL A 114 4.49 -10.90 -2.15
N THR A 115 4.75 -11.45 -3.34
CA THR A 115 3.77 -12.27 -4.07
C THR A 115 3.39 -13.51 -3.27
N TYR A 116 4.37 -14.18 -2.66
CA TYR A 116 4.17 -15.35 -1.83
C TYR A 116 3.27 -15.05 -0.62
N LEU A 117 3.50 -13.91 0.04
CA LEU A 117 2.66 -13.44 1.14
C LEU A 117 1.23 -13.13 0.70
N LEU A 118 1.04 -12.50 -0.46
CA LEU A 118 -0.28 -12.23 -1.03
C LEU A 118 -1.03 -13.54 -1.34
N MET A 119 -0.35 -14.53 -1.91
CA MET A 119 -0.96 -15.84 -2.17
C MET A 119 -1.33 -16.56 -0.86
N ALA A 120 -0.52 -16.44 0.18
CA ALA A 120 -0.86 -16.94 1.51
C ALA A 120 -2.12 -16.27 2.07
N ALA A 121 -2.29 -14.97 1.87
CA ALA A 121 -3.47 -14.23 2.30
C ALA A 121 -4.74 -14.68 1.55
N TYR A 122 -4.66 -14.88 0.23
CA TYR A 122 -5.78 -15.45 -0.55
C TYR A 122 -6.13 -16.87 -0.08
N MET A 123 -5.11 -17.73 0.11
CA MET A 123 -5.32 -19.08 0.63
C MET A 123 -5.95 -19.06 2.03
N SER A 124 -5.52 -18.15 2.90
CA SER A 124 -6.10 -17.95 4.22
C SER A 124 -7.57 -17.56 4.15
N ALA A 125 -7.92 -16.63 3.25
CA ALA A 125 -9.29 -16.17 3.05
C ALA A 125 -10.21 -17.30 2.53
N GLU A 126 -9.73 -18.10 1.58
CA GLU A 126 -10.48 -19.23 1.03
C GLU A 126 -10.66 -20.38 2.03
N GLN A 127 -9.64 -20.65 2.86
CA GLN A 127 -9.68 -21.76 3.83
C GLN A 127 -10.25 -21.35 5.20
N GLY A 128 -10.47 -20.05 5.44
CA GLY A 128 -10.98 -19.52 6.71
C GLY A 128 -10.06 -19.80 7.91
N LYS A 129 -8.75 -19.91 7.69
CA LYS A 129 -7.76 -20.18 8.75
C LYS A 129 -6.44 -19.49 8.48
N THR A 130 -5.63 -19.31 9.52
CA THR A 130 -4.25 -18.83 9.41
C THR A 130 -3.37 -19.82 8.66
N ILE A 131 -2.61 -19.33 7.68
CA ILE A 131 -1.58 -20.10 6.97
C ILE A 131 -0.23 -19.88 7.65
N LYS A 132 0.44 -20.97 8.05
CA LYS A 132 1.80 -20.92 8.61
C LYS A 132 2.81 -20.86 7.47
N LEU A 133 3.77 -19.96 7.57
CA LEU A 133 4.86 -19.83 6.59
C LEU A 133 6.17 -20.42 7.17
N PRO A 134 7.03 -21.01 6.32
CA PRO A 134 6.83 -21.27 4.89
C PRO A 134 5.84 -22.43 4.64
N ASN A 135 5.04 -22.31 3.57
CA ASN A 135 4.10 -23.33 3.09
C ASN A 135 4.31 -23.64 1.58
N LYS A 136 4.78 -24.85 1.27
CA LYS A 136 5.02 -25.28 -0.13
C LYS A 136 3.77 -25.36 -0.99
N GLU A 137 2.59 -25.50 -0.39
CA GLU A 137 1.31 -25.56 -1.13
C GLU A 137 1.03 -24.26 -1.89
N ILE A 138 1.63 -23.14 -1.44
CA ILE A 138 1.47 -21.83 -2.07
C ILE A 138 2.07 -21.78 -3.48
N GLU A 139 3.15 -22.53 -3.76
CA GLU A 139 3.85 -22.50 -5.06
C GLU A 139 2.96 -22.90 -6.24
N THR A 140 1.98 -23.77 -5.99
CA THR A 140 1.02 -24.26 -7.00
C THR A 140 -0.39 -23.74 -6.78
N PHE A 141 -0.60 -22.87 -5.78
CA PHE A 141 -1.91 -22.34 -5.46
C PHE A 141 -2.32 -21.24 -6.44
N ILE A 142 -3.52 -21.37 -7.00
CA ILE A 142 -4.12 -20.34 -7.85
C ILE A 142 -5.38 -19.87 -7.11
N PRO A 143 -5.51 -18.60 -6.68
CA PRO A 143 -6.70 -18.12 -5.97
C PRO A 143 -8.00 -18.24 -6.80
N ALA A 144 -9.15 -18.44 -6.15
CA ALA A 144 -10.47 -18.47 -6.77
C ALA A 144 -10.78 -17.20 -7.58
N VAL A 145 -10.30 -16.04 -7.13
CA VAL A 145 -10.39 -14.78 -7.88
C VAL A 145 -9.65 -14.84 -9.22
N ALA A 146 -8.46 -15.46 -9.24
CA ALA A 146 -7.67 -15.63 -10.46
C ALA A 146 -8.27 -16.70 -11.39
N ARG A 147 -8.97 -17.69 -10.84
CA ARG A 147 -9.73 -18.69 -11.62
C ARG A 147 -11.08 -18.17 -12.14
N GLY A 148 -11.54 -17.00 -11.67
CA GLY A 148 -12.86 -16.46 -11.99
C GLY A 148 -14.02 -17.16 -11.26
N GLU A 149 -13.72 -17.91 -10.20
CA GLU A 149 -14.69 -18.68 -9.41
C GLU A 149 -15.13 -17.95 -8.13
N TRP A 150 -14.55 -16.79 -7.85
CA TRP A 150 -14.87 -16.02 -6.66
C TRP A 150 -16.27 -15.40 -6.72
N ASN A 151 -17.09 -15.71 -5.72
CA ASN A 151 -18.40 -15.11 -5.54
C ASN A 151 -18.41 -14.19 -4.31
N PRO A 152 -18.44 -12.85 -4.48
CA PRO A 152 -18.46 -11.91 -3.37
C PRO A 152 -19.78 -11.89 -2.58
N LYS A 153 -20.82 -12.61 -3.04
CA LYS A 153 -22.15 -12.67 -2.40
C LYS A 153 -22.40 -13.97 -1.62
N GLY A 154 -21.46 -14.92 -1.64
CA GLY A 154 -21.70 -16.31 -1.20
C GLY A 154 -22.35 -17.14 -2.28
#